data_AF-X1DBD9-F1
#
_entry.id   AF-X1DBD9-F1
#
_cell.length_a   1.000
_cell.length_b   1.000
_cell.length_c   1.000
_cell.angle_alpha   90.00
_cell.angle_beta   90.00
_cell.angle_gamma   90.00
#
_symmetry.space_group_name_H-M   'P 1'
#
loop_
_entity.id
_entity.type
_entity.pdbx_description
1 polymer ?
#
loop_
_entity_poly.entity_id
_entity_poly.type
_entity_poly.pdbx_seq_one_letter_code
_entity_poly.pdbx_strand_id
1 'polypeptide(L)'
;GNESVAYIADKSLSTPATLLTLDDIIGSIGEVIYPKVKGIYCEPVVRYARNNANGKYEKVIQITNANKAAFDESYVIGLSGADAELMWTRAHILWEAYRQIEPAPNDMANCDWIVTDSDAVWYLDTWLTYMGAINTDGTTAGIEFEPKKRIAFSVPYETGKDWFLTQHHRLKLPHQTNDTAIEFLIEKLNKNIVMGKELVSLQAMLYGEVTDIAMYVQDVYDPGTLLADWQDS
;
A
#
# COMPACT_ATOMS: atom_id res chain seq x y z
N GLY A 1 -9.21 -13.06 -8.10
CA GLY A 1 -9.71 -13.97 -7.06
C GLY A 1 -9.57 -13.26 -5.74
N ASN A 2 -10.57 -13.35 -4.88
CA ASN A 2 -10.74 -12.59 -3.64
C ASN A 2 -9.61 -12.83 -2.62
N GLU A 3 -8.49 -12.13 -2.74
CA GLU A 3 -7.55 -11.97 -1.65
C GLU A 3 -8.09 -10.84 -0.78
N SER A 4 -8.96 -11.24 0.15
CA SER A 4 -9.67 -10.34 1.04
C SER A 4 -8.68 -9.52 1.83
N VAL A 5 -8.99 -8.24 1.98
CA VAL A 5 -8.19 -7.30 2.75
C VAL A 5 -8.11 -7.79 4.23
N ALA A 6 -9.02 -8.67 4.69
CA ALA A 6 -8.84 -9.46 5.92
C ALA A 6 -7.47 -10.18 6.05
N TYR A 7 -6.81 -10.53 4.96
CA TYR A 7 -5.44 -11.06 4.93
C TYR A 7 -4.36 -10.01 5.21
N ILE A 8 -4.62 -8.73 4.87
CA ILE A 8 -3.80 -7.56 5.22
C ILE A 8 -3.91 -7.25 6.72
N ALA A 9 -5.09 -7.43 7.31
CA ALA A 9 -5.36 -7.16 8.73
C ALA A 9 -4.75 -8.20 9.68
N ASP A 10 -4.78 -9.49 9.33
CA ASP A 10 -4.35 -10.56 10.26
C ASP A 10 -2.82 -10.55 10.53
N LYS A 11 -2.05 -9.72 9.81
CA LYS A 11 -0.60 -9.59 9.98
C LYS A 11 -0.07 -8.20 10.32
N SER A 12 -0.88 -7.14 10.31
CA SER A 12 -0.42 -5.79 10.68
C SER A 12 -0.19 -5.59 12.19
N LEU A 13 -0.67 -6.54 13.02
CA LEU A 13 -0.51 -6.50 14.48
C LEU A 13 0.69 -7.29 15.01
N SER A 14 1.46 -7.95 14.14
CA SER A 14 2.71 -8.64 14.51
C SER A 14 3.82 -8.24 13.56
N THR A 15 4.97 -7.82 14.09
CA THR A 15 6.17 -7.59 13.29
C THR A 15 6.40 -8.78 12.34
N PRO A 16 6.48 -8.58 11.02
CA PRO A 16 6.55 -9.68 10.07
C PRO A 16 7.73 -10.60 10.38
N ALA A 17 7.50 -11.91 10.56
CA ALA A 17 8.57 -12.84 10.94
C ALA A 17 9.70 -12.87 9.89
N THR A 18 9.34 -12.87 8.62
CA THR A 18 10.29 -12.93 7.50
C THR A 18 11.10 -11.65 7.40
N LEU A 19 12.42 -11.81 7.47
CA LEU A 19 13.41 -10.77 7.23
C LEU A 19 14.21 -11.17 5.99
N LEU A 20 14.21 -10.29 4.99
CA LEU A 20 15.05 -10.39 3.82
C LEU A 20 16.29 -9.51 4.00
N THR A 21 17.41 -10.04 3.55
CA THR A 21 18.69 -9.36 3.47
C THR A 21 19.14 -9.29 2.01
N LEU A 22 20.28 -8.65 1.74
CA LEU A 22 20.82 -8.61 0.39
C LEU A 22 21.11 -10.02 -0.16
N ASP A 23 21.51 -10.97 0.69
CA ASP A 23 21.82 -12.35 0.29
C ASP A 23 20.59 -13.11 -0.22
N ASP A 24 19.38 -12.66 0.13
CA ASP A 24 18.11 -13.24 -0.31
C ASP A 24 17.68 -12.70 -1.68
N ILE A 25 18.36 -11.67 -2.20
CA ILE A 25 18.00 -10.96 -3.43
C ILE A 25 18.85 -11.47 -4.60
N ILE A 26 18.18 -11.75 -5.71
CA ILE A 26 18.83 -12.06 -6.99
C ILE A 26 18.98 -10.75 -7.78
N GLY A 27 20.22 -10.33 -7.99
CA GLY A 27 20.56 -9.12 -8.76
C GLY A 27 20.45 -7.85 -7.92
N SER A 28 20.15 -6.73 -8.59
CA SER A 28 20.01 -5.42 -7.93
C SER A 28 18.58 -5.15 -7.49
N ILE A 29 18.43 -4.32 -6.46
CA ILE A 29 17.16 -3.67 -6.14
C ILE A 29 16.93 -2.57 -7.18
N GLY A 30 15.75 -2.58 -7.80
CA GLY A 30 15.33 -1.56 -8.75
C GLY A 30 15.26 -0.17 -8.12
N GLU A 31 15.14 0.85 -8.97
CA GLU A 31 15.05 2.24 -8.53
C GLU A 31 13.89 2.49 -7.56
N VAL A 32 14.07 3.47 -6.67
CA VAL A 32 12.99 3.99 -5.83
C VAL A 32 11.91 4.59 -6.73
N ILE A 33 10.73 3.98 -6.75
CA ILE A 33 9.58 4.51 -7.45
C ILE A 33 8.76 5.35 -6.47
N TYR A 34 8.74 6.66 -6.70
CA TYR A 34 7.91 7.59 -5.95
C TYR A 34 6.43 7.43 -6.32
N PRO A 35 5.50 7.63 -5.37
CA PRO A 35 4.07 7.60 -5.67
C PRO A 35 3.74 8.66 -6.72
N LYS A 36 2.96 8.27 -7.74
CA LYS A 36 2.40 9.21 -8.72
C LYS A 36 1.13 9.82 -8.14
N VAL A 37 0.85 11.07 -8.48
CA VAL A 37 -0.39 11.76 -8.08
C VAL A 37 -1.64 11.01 -8.58
N LYS A 38 -1.56 10.42 -9.77
CA LYS A 38 -2.62 9.59 -10.35
C LYS A 38 -2.86 8.34 -9.50
N GLY A 39 -4.11 8.10 -9.11
CA GLY A 39 -4.47 6.97 -8.25
C GLY A 39 -4.47 7.31 -6.76
N ILE A 40 -4.36 8.59 -6.40
CA ILE A 40 -4.61 9.09 -5.05
C ILE A 40 -6.02 9.68 -5.00
N TYR A 41 -6.84 9.15 -4.10
CA TYR A 41 -8.26 9.49 -3.97
C TYR A 41 -8.49 10.18 -2.63
N CYS A 42 -8.47 11.52 -2.65
CA CYS A 42 -8.65 12.33 -1.43
C CYS A 42 -10.12 12.43 -0.97
N GLU A 43 -11.07 11.95 -1.77
CA GLU A 43 -12.49 11.88 -1.40
C GLU A 43 -13.01 10.45 -1.67
N PRO A 44 -12.51 9.45 -0.91
CA PRO A 44 -12.86 8.05 -1.15
C PRO A 44 -14.31 7.75 -0.77
N VAL A 45 -14.84 6.71 -1.43
CA VAL A 45 -16.17 6.16 -1.16
C VAL A 45 -16.04 4.66 -1.01
N VAL A 46 -16.63 4.10 0.04
CA VAL A 46 -16.71 2.67 0.31
C VAL A 46 -18.18 2.28 0.41
N ARG A 47 -18.68 1.54 -0.58
CA ARG A 47 -20.03 0.95 -0.61
C ARG A 47 -19.94 -0.51 -0.22
N TYR A 48 -20.73 -0.93 0.75
CA TYR A 48 -20.63 -2.26 1.35
C TYR A 48 -22.01 -2.77 1.80
N ALA A 49 -22.04 -3.97 2.39
CA ALA A 49 -23.27 -4.69 2.72
C ALA A 49 -24.16 -4.87 1.48
N ARG A 50 -23.63 -5.56 0.47
CA ARG A 50 -24.37 -5.81 -0.77
C ARG A 50 -25.52 -6.79 -0.53
N ASN A 51 -26.73 -6.35 -0.83
CA ASN A 51 -27.90 -7.20 -0.82
C ASN A 51 -27.96 -8.03 -2.12
N ASN A 52 -27.73 -9.33 -1.99
CA ASN A 52 -27.70 -10.25 -3.13
C ASN A 52 -29.05 -10.41 -3.84
N ALA A 53 -30.17 -10.06 -3.20
CA ALA A 53 -31.49 -10.16 -3.81
C ALA A 53 -31.78 -9.01 -4.80
N ASN A 54 -31.25 -7.81 -4.55
CA ASN A 54 -31.49 -6.63 -5.39
C ASN A 54 -30.22 -6.04 -6.03
N GLY A 55 -29.04 -6.58 -5.70
CA GLY A 55 -27.74 -6.20 -6.22
C GLY A 55 -27.20 -4.86 -5.71
N LYS A 56 -27.86 -4.19 -4.76
CA LYS A 56 -27.50 -2.86 -4.25
C LYS A 56 -26.69 -2.94 -2.95
N TYR A 57 -25.83 -1.96 -2.75
CA TYR A 57 -25.17 -1.73 -1.45
C TYR A 57 -26.11 -1.00 -0.52
N GLU A 58 -26.29 -1.54 0.69
CA GLU A 58 -27.19 -0.96 1.68
C GLU A 58 -26.50 0.09 2.56
N LYS A 59 -25.17 0.12 2.55
CA LYS A 59 -24.37 1.05 3.36
C LYS A 59 -23.26 1.71 2.55
N VAL A 60 -22.88 2.91 2.99
CA VAL A 60 -21.80 3.71 2.39
C VAL A 60 -21.04 4.47 3.47
N ILE A 61 -19.71 4.47 3.36
CA ILE A 61 -18.85 5.46 3.99
C ILE A 61 -18.30 6.35 2.88
N GLN A 62 -18.41 7.66 3.01
CA GLN A 62 -17.93 8.60 2.00
C GLN A 62 -17.34 9.83 2.67
N ILE A 63 -16.15 10.22 2.23
CA ILE A 63 -15.52 11.48 2.61
C ILE A 63 -15.68 12.46 1.45
N THR A 64 -16.02 13.70 1.77
CA THR A 64 -16.12 14.81 0.80
C THR A 64 -15.46 16.06 1.35
N ASN A 65 -15.29 17.08 0.52
CA ASN A 65 -14.80 18.39 0.94
C ASN A 65 -13.45 18.31 1.65
N ALA A 66 -12.57 17.40 1.21
CA ALA A 66 -11.23 17.24 1.76
C ALA A 66 -10.36 18.49 1.53
N ASN A 67 -10.82 19.42 0.69
CA ASN A 67 -10.19 20.71 0.45
C ASN A 67 -10.55 21.83 1.43
N LYS A 68 -11.46 21.58 2.38
CA LYS A 68 -11.85 22.59 3.37
C LYS A 68 -10.79 22.73 4.45
N ALA A 69 -10.70 23.91 5.05
CA ALA A 69 -9.67 24.23 6.02
C ALA A 69 -9.92 23.62 7.41
N ALA A 70 -11.13 23.17 7.69
CA ALA A 70 -11.51 22.58 8.97
C ALA A 70 -12.56 21.50 8.75
N PHE A 71 -12.55 20.51 9.64
CA PHE A 71 -13.51 19.42 9.65
C PHE A 71 -14.93 19.92 9.98
N ASP A 72 -15.90 19.35 9.30
CA ASP A 72 -17.33 19.42 9.62
C ASP A 72 -17.91 18.02 9.48
N GLU A 73 -18.72 17.57 10.42
CA GLU A 73 -19.27 16.21 10.44
C GLU A 73 -20.11 15.92 9.18
N SER A 74 -20.72 16.94 8.56
CA SER A 74 -21.45 16.78 7.30
C SER A 74 -20.58 16.39 6.10
N TYR A 75 -19.26 16.48 6.22
CA TYR A 75 -18.32 16.08 5.17
C TYR A 75 -18.10 14.57 5.10
N VAL A 76 -18.54 13.84 6.13
CA VAL A 76 -18.44 12.38 6.20
C VAL A 76 -19.83 11.76 6.29
N ILE A 77 -20.11 10.85 5.38
CA ILE A 77 -21.32 10.01 5.42
C ILE A 77 -20.92 8.64 5.94
N GLY A 78 -21.75 8.04 6.79
CA GLY A 78 -21.58 6.67 7.29
C GLY A 78 -20.71 6.51 8.53
N LEU A 79 -20.09 7.60 9.00
CA LEU A 79 -19.34 7.68 10.27
C LEU A 79 -19.77 8.92 11.06
N SER A 80 -19.44 8.96 12.35
CA SER A 80 -19.76 10.07 13.25
C SER A 80 -18.66 10.29 14.28
N GLY A 81 -18.61 11.49 14.88
CA GLY A 81 -17.68 11.80 15.97
C GLY A 81 -16.21 11.65 15.60
N ALA A 82 -15.41 11.09 16.50
CA ALA A 82 -13.95 11.00 16.36
C ALA A 82 -13.50 10.20 15.12
N ASP A 83 -14.22 9.13 14.77
CA ASP A 83 -13.89 8.33 13.59
C ASP A 83 -14.11 9.13 12.29
N ALA A 84 -15.16 9.95 12.24
CA ALA A 84 -15.42 10.83 11.10
C ALA A 84 -14.32 11.90 10.96
N GLU A 85 -13.95 12.54 12.07
CA GLU A 85 -12.88 13.55 12.08
C GLU A 85 -11.53 12.94 11.67
N LEU A 86 -11.20 11.75 12.19
CA LEU A 86 -9.97 11.03 11.88
C LEU A 86 -9.86 10.71 10.37
N MET A 87 -10.92 10.12 9.80
CA MET A 87 -10.93 9.75 8.39
C MET A 87 -10.87 10.98 7.48
N TRP A 88 -11.64 12.03 7.80
CA TRP A 88 -11.59 13.28 7.05
C TRP A 88 -10.21 13.93 7.11
N THR A 89 -9.57 13.93 8.28
CA THR A 89 -8.23 14.53 8.45
C THR A 89 -7.17 13.80 7.63
N ARG A 90 -7.19 12.47 7.60
CA ARG A 90 -6.33 11.68 6.72
C ARG A 90 -6.53 12.04 5.25
N ALA A 91 -7.78 12.17 4.82
CA ALA A 91 -8.12 12.55 3.45
C ALA A 91 -7.71 13.99 3.12
N HIS A 92 -7.86 14.91 4.08
CA HIS A 92 -7.40 16.31 3.98
C HIS A 92 -5.89 16.39 3.77
N ILE A 93 -5.10 15.63 4.53
CA ILE A 93 -3.63 15.59 4.40
C ILE A 93 -3.20 15.10 3.00
N LEU A 94 -3.87 14.07 2.46
CA LEU A 94 -3.62 13.65 1.07
C LEU A 94 -3.95 14.77 0.09
N TRP A 95 -5.06 15.49 0.29
CA TRP A 95 -5.39 16.64 -0.55
C TRP A 95 -4.36 17.77 -0.42
N GLU A 96 -3.83 18.04 0.77
CA GLU A 96 -2.80 19.06 0.94
C GLU A 96 -1.51 18.74 0.17
N ALA A 97 -1.15 17.46 0.12
CA ALA A 97 0.03 16.96 -0.59
C ALA A 97 -0.17 16.90 -2.11
N TYR A 98 -1.30 16.35 -2.57
CA TYR A 98 -1.51 16.02 -3.99
C TYR A 98 -2.43 17.00 -4.73
N ARG A 99 -3.24 17.79 -4.01
CA ARG A 99 -4.16 18.82 -4.51
C ARG A 99 -5.15 18.32 -5.59
N GLN A 100 -5.51 17.04 -5.54
CA GLN A 100 -6.37 16.40 -6.52
C GLN A 100 -7.64 15.85 -5.87
N ILE A 101 -8.76 16.02 -6.57
CA ILE A 101 -10.04 15.36 -6.26
C ILE A 101 -10.46 14.62 -7.53
N GLU A 102 -10.30 13.30 -7.52
CA GLU A 102 -10.81 12.43 -8.56
C GLU A 102 -11.61 11.28 -7.92
N PRO A 103 -12.68 10.80 -8.57
CA PRO A 103 -13.45 9.69 -8.05
C PRO A 103 -12.63 8.40 -8.10
N ALA A 104 -12.71 7.60 -7.04
CA ALA A 104 -12.14 6.28 -7.03
C ALA A 104 -12.84 5.35 -8.04
N PRO A 105 -12.09 4.45 -8.71
CA PRO A 105 -12.63 3.37 -9.52
C PRO A 105 -13.65 2.51 -8.77
N ASN A 106 -14.64 1.99 -9.49
CA ASN A 106 -15.74 1.23 -8.90
C ASN A 106 -15.28 -0.07 -8.22
N ASP A 107 -14.23 -0.70 -8.71
CA ASP A 107 -13.64 -1.93 -8.13
C ASP A 107 -12.98 -1.67 -6.76
N MET A 108 -12.52 -0.45 -6.49
CA MET A 108 -12.07 -0.03 -5.16
C MET A 108 -13.23 0.45 -4.29
N ALA A 109 -14.17 1.19 -4.89
CA ALA A 109 -15.25 1.83 -4.15
C ALA A 109 -16.41 0.88 -3.79
N ASN A 110 -16.60 -0.22 -4.52
CA ASN A 110 -17.73 -1.13 -4.35
C ASN A 110 -17.24 -2.48 -3.79
N CYS A 111 -17.39 -2.66 -2.49
CA CYS A 111 -16.80 -3.76 -1.75
C CYS A 111 -17.85 -4.83 -1.43
N ASP A 112 -18.11 -5.72 -2.40
CA ASP A 112 -19.06 -6.85 -2.26
C ASP A 112 -18.78 -7.77 -1.07
N TRP A 113 -17.51 -7.84 -0.67
CA TRP A 113 -17.02 -8.74 0.37
C TRP A 113 -17.09 -8.13 1.77
N ILE A 114 -17.35 -6.82 1.90
CA ILE A 114 -17.48 -6.13 3.19
C ILE A 114 -18.94 -6.19 3.63
N VAL A 115 -19.18 -6.73 4.82
CA VAL A 115 -20.53 -6.87 5.39
C VAL A 115 -20.73 -5.97 6.61
N THR A 116 -19.68 -5.73 7.39
CA THR A 116 -19.74 -5.02 8.66
C THR A 116 -19.18 -3.59 8.57
N ASP A 117 -19.63 -2.73 9.48
CA ASP A 117 -19.18 -1.33 9.54
C ASP A 117 -17.69 -1.25 9.96
N SER A 118 -17.27 -2.12 10.89
CA SER A 118 -15.87 -2.19 11.34
C SER A 118 -14.91 -2.55 10.21
N ASP A 119 -15.28 -3.51 9.36
CA ASP A 119 -14.46 -3.91 8.21
C ASP A 119 -14.39 -2.78 7.17
N ALA A 120 -15.47 -2.02 7.00
CA ALA A 120 -15.53 -0.88 6.09
C ALA A 120 -14.65 0.29 6.56
N VAL A 121 -14.69 0.62 7.86
CA VAL A 121 -13.82 1.64 8.48
C VAL A 121 -12.36 1.22 8.34
N TRP A 122 -12.08 -0.03 8.70
CA TRP A 122 -10.72 -0.57 8.62
C TRP A 122 -10.19 -0.57 7.17
N TYR A 123 -11.03 -0.92 6.18
CA TYR A 123 -10.66 -0.85 4.76
C TYR A 123 -10.34 0.58 4.33
N LEU A 124 -11.18 1.55 4.71
CA LEU A 124 -10.95 2.97 4.42
C LEU A 124 -9.66 3.49 5.06
N ASP A 125 -9.42 3.16 6.33
CA ASP A 125 -8.22 3.55 7.07
C ASP A 125 -6.95 2.99 6.40
N THR A 126 -7.01 1.72 6.03
CA THR A 126 -5.95 1.01 5.33
C THR A 126 -5.69 1.63 3.96
N TRP A 127 -6.75 1.95 3.22
CA TRP A 127 -6.67 2.59 1.90
C TRP A 127 -5.99 3.97 1.98
N LEU A 128 -6.39 4.82 2.93
CA LEU A 128 -5.78 6.14 3.14
C LEU A 128 -4.31 6.02 3.59
N THR A 129 -4.00 5.03 4.44
CA THR A 129 -2.62 4.73 4.86
C THR A 129 -1.75 4.36 3.65
N TYR A 130 -2.27 3.56 2.72
CA TYR A 130 -1.56 3.16 1.50
C TYR A 130 -1.32 4.32 0.52
N MET A 131 -2.09 5.40 0.62
CA MET A 131 -1.86 6.63 -0.15
C MET A 131 -0.86 7.57 0.50
N GLY A 132 -0.53 7.35 1.78
CA GLY A 132 0.47 8.11 2.53
C GLY A 132 -0.05 8.89 3.72
N ALA A 133 -1.34 8.80 4.07
CA ALA A 133 -1.84 9.41 5.32
C ALA A 133 -1.62 8.46 6.50
N ILE A 134 -0.47 8.58 7.16
CA ILE A 134 -0.11 7.73 8.29
C ILE A 134 -0.55 8.37 9.61
N ASN A 135 -0.83 7.55 10.61
CA ASN A 135 -1.12 7.99 11.97
C ASN A 135 -0.04 7.45 12.90
N THR A 136 0.80 8.34 13.43
CA THR A 136 2.01 7.96 14.20
C THR A 136 1.75 7.68 15.67
N ASP A 137 0.70 8.27 16.25
CA ASP A 137 0.44 8.22 17.69
C ASP A 137 -0.98 7.76 18.07
N GLY A 138 -1.81 7.40 17.08
CA GLY A 138 -3.18 6.95 17.28
C GLY A 138 -4.19 8.09 17.48
N THR A 139 -3.77 9.35 17.31
CA THR A 139 -4.63 10.54 17.46
C THR A 139 -4.78 11.29 16.13
N THR A 140 -5.77 12.18 16.03
CA THR A 140 -5.94 13.06 14.86
C THR A 140 -4.75 14.00 14.66
N ALA A 141 -4.06 14.37 15.75
CA ALA A 141 -2.92 15.29 15.71
C ALA A 141 -1.63 14.62 15.17
N GLY A 142 -1.52 13.30 15.30
CA GLY A 142 -0.39 12.52 14.79
C GLY A 142 -0.55 12.06 13.33
N ILE A 143 -1.58 12.55 12.62
CA ILE A 143 -1.71 12.24 11.19
C ILE A 143 -0.73 13.12 10.41
N GLU A 144 0.08 12.48 9.57
CA GLU A 144 1.04 13.15 8.70
C GLU A 144 1.08 12.51 7.30
N PHE A 145 1.67 13.24 6.36
CA PHE A 145 1.90 12.74 5.01
C PHE A 145 3.27 12.06 4.92
N GLU A 146 3.26 10.79 4.53
CA GLU A 146 4.45 10.01 4.21
C GLU A 146 4.31 9.41 2.80
N PRO A 147 5.12 9.82 1.80
CA PRO A 147 5.03 9.28 0.46
C PRO A 147 5.44 7.81 0.44
N LYS A 148 4.50 6.92 0.09
CA LYS A 148 4.74 5.48 0.01
C LYS A 148 5.57 5.11 -1.22
N LYS A 149 6.90 5.05 -1.00
CA LYS A 149 7.90 4.63 -1.98
C LYS A 149 7.73 3.15 -2.33
N ARG A 150 8.07 2.78 -3.56
CA ARG A 150 8.04 1.41 -4.05
C ARG A 150 9.40 0.98 -4.56
N ILE A 151 9.66 -0.31 -4.45
CA ILE A 151 10.88 -0.95 -4.94
C ILE A 151 10.53 -2.21 -5.68
N ALA A 152 11.40 -2.64 -6.59
CA ALA A 152 11.26 -3.91 -7.28
C ALA A 152 12.52 -4.73 -7.08
N PHE A 153 12.38 -6.02 -6.81
CA PHE A 153 13.51 -6.94 -6.72
C PHE A 153 13.05 -8.39 -6.97
N SER A 154 14.01 -9.29 -7.08
CA SER A 154 13.75 -10.72 -7.27
C SER A 154 14.38 -11.54 -6.17
N VAL A 155 13.76 -12.66 -5.82
CA VAL A 155 14.28 -13.66 -4.87
C VAL A 155 14.28 -15.05 -5.50
N PRO A 156 15.05 -16.02 -4.99
CA PRO A 156 14.97 -17.41 -5.43
C PRO A 156 13.55 -17.97 -5.31
N TYR A 157 13.17 -18.88 -6.20
CA TYR A 157 11.84 -19.50 -6.17
C TYR A 157 11.51 -20.12 -4.80
N GLU A 158 12.44 -20.86 -4.22
CA GLU A 158 12.24 -21.48 -2.91
C GLU A 158 11.95 -20.49 -1.78
N THR A 159 12.50 -19.27 -1.87
CA THR A 159 12.25 -18.19 -0.90
C THR A 159 10.84 -17.61 -1.06
N GLY A 160 10.38 -17.42 -2.30
CA GLY A 160 9.15 -16.71 -2.62
C GLY A 160 7.96 -17.57 -3.07
N LYS A 161 8.10 -18.90 -3.15
CA LYS A 161 7.09 -19.79 -3.76
C LYS A 161 5.72 -19.73 -3.09
N ASP A 162 5.70 -19.46 -1.79
CA ASP A 162 4.47 -19.39 -0.99
C ASP A 162 4.00 -17.95 -0.76
N TRP A 163 4.64 -16.97 -1.40
CA TRP A 163 4.24 -15.58 -1.26
C TRP A 163 2.98 -15.29 -2.07
N PHE A 164 2.19 -14.33 -1.57
CA PHE A 164 0.95 -13.85 -2.15
C PHE A 164 0.89 -12.32 -2.04
N LEU A 165 -0.05 -11.69 -2.75
CA LEU A 165 -0.17 -10.24 -2.75
C LEU A 165 -0.54 -9.76 -1.35
N THR A 166 -0.15 -8.54 -1.02
CA THR A 166 -0.46 -7.91 0.27
C THR A 166 0.18 -8.59 1.49
N GLN A 167 1.10 -9.52 1.27
CA GLN A 167 1.92 -10.07 2.34
C GLN A 167 2.94 -9.04 2.83
N HIS A 168 3.05 -8.91 4.15
CA HIS A 168 4.05 -8.08 4.82
C HIS A 168 5.35 -8.86 5.06
N HIS A 169 6.48 -8.20 4.83
CA HIS A 169 7.82 -8.70 5.11
C HIS A 169 8.72 -7.55 5.60
N ARG A 170 9.91 -7.89 6.09
CA ARG A 170 10.94 -6.90 6.46
C ARG A 170 12.13 -7.00 5.53
N LEU A 171 12.73 -5.86 5.22
CA LEU A 171 13.93 -5.74 4.40
C LEU A 171 15.03 -5.02 5.18
N LYS A 172 16.18 -5.66 5.36
CA LYS A 172 17.36 -5.05 5.96
C LYS A 172 18.48 -4.98 4.93
N LEU A 173 18.80 -3.76 4.51
CA LEU A 173 19.86 -3.48 3.55
C LEU A 173 21.13 -3.04 4.28
N PRO A 174 22.33 -3.46 3.80
CA PRO A 174 23.60 -3.20 4.50
C PRO A 174 23.95 -1.70 4.62
N HIS A 175 23.31 -0.83 3.82
CA HIS A 175 23.56 0.62 3.82
C HIS A 175 22.52 1.44 4.60
N GLN A 176 21.55 0.78 5.27
CA GLN A 176 20.62 1.48 6.16
C GLN A 176 21.40 2.03 7.36
N THR A 177 21.41 3.36 7.51
CA THR A 177 22.12 4.06 8.60
C THR A 177 21.52 3.78 9.97
N ASN A 178 20.27 3.33 9.99
CA ASN A 178 19.53 2.95 11.18
C ASN A 178 19.43 1.43 11.13
N ASP A 179 19.82 0.72 12.19
CA ASP A 179 19.84 -0.77 12.25
C ASP A 179 18.43 -1.42 12.20
N THR A 180 17.43 -0.63 11.82
CA THR A 180 16.01 -0.96 11.78
C THR A 180 15.64 -1.47 10.39
N ALA A 181 15.12 -2.70 10.34
CA ALA A 181 14.59 -3.26 9.11
C ALA A 181 13.36 -2.47 8.63
N ILE A 182 13.27 -2.29 7.32
CA ILE A 182 12.18 -1.55 6.68
C ILE A 182 11.06 -2.54 6.37
N GLU A 183 9.86 -2.25 6.86
CA GLU A 183 8.70 -3.06 6.55
C GLU A 183 8.21 -2.77 5.12
N PHE A 184 7.73 -3.79 4.44
CA PHE A 184 7.18 -3.64 3.10
C PHE A 184 6.01 -4.57 2.84
N LEU A 185 5.13 -4.14 1.94
CA LEU A 185 4.00 -4.90 1.42
C LEU A 185 4.26 -5.32 -0.03
N ILE A 186 4.00 -6.58 -0.38
CA ILE A 186 3.99 -7.02 -1.78
C ILE A 186 2.76 -6.46 -2.50
N GLU A 187 2.97 -5.60 -3.50
CA GLU A 187 1.89 -5.09 -4.38
C GLU A 187 1.77 -5.86 -5.70
N LYS A 188 2.89 -6.40 -6.19
CA LYS A 188 2.91 -7.26 -7.39
C LYS A 188 3.84 -8.43 -7.15
N LEU A 189 3.43 -9.59 -7.66
CA LEU A 189 4.20 -10.83 -7.58
C LEU A 189 4.14 -11.52 -8.93
N ASN A 190 5.30 -11.94 -9.44
CA ASN A 190 5.39 -12.75 -10.64
C ASN A 190 6.37 -13.90 -10.44
N LYS A 191 5.92 -15.12 -10.72
CA LYS A 191 6.72 -16.35 -10.61
C LYS A 191 7.18 -16.71 -12.01
N ASN A 192 8.45 -16.44 -12.32
CA ASN A 192 9.00 -16.53 -13.66
C ASN A 192 10.18 -17.49 -13.71
N ILE A 193 10.49 -17.97 -14.91
CA ILE A 193 11.73 -18.67 -15.21
C ILE A 193 12.59 -17.72 -16.03
N VAL A 194 13.69 -17.23 -15.46
CA VAL A 194 14.64 -16.34 -16.14
C VAL A 194 15.95 -17.08 -16.33
N MET A 195 16.40 -17.23 -17.58
CA MET A 195 17.64 -17.93 -17.93
C MET A 195 17.75 -19.34 -17.32
N GLY A 196 16.64 -20.07 -17.25
CA GLY A 196 16.60 -21.44 -16.71
C GLY A 196 16.59 -21.52 -15.17
N LYS A 197 16.51 -20.38 -14.47
CA LYS A 197 16.31 -20.33 -13.01
C LYS A 197 14.90 -19.87 -12.69
N GLU A 198 14.20 -20.63 -11.86
CA GLU A 198 12.92 -20.20 -11.31
C GLU A 198 13.18 -19.10 -10.26
N LEU A 199 12.50 -17.97 -10.41
CA LEU A 199 12.59 -16.85 -9.49
C LEU A 199 11.21 -16.22 -9.25
N VAL A 200 11.13 -15.45 -8.17
CA VAL A 200 9.95 -14.65 -7.85
C VAL A 200 10.35 -13.18 -7.93
N SER A 201 9.80 -12.46 -8.91
CA SER A 201 9.93 -11.02 -9.03
C SER A 201 8.77 -10.34 -8.31
N LEU A 202 9.06 -9.25 -7.62
CA LEU A 202 8.03 -8.51 -6.91
C LEU A 202 8.22 -7.00 -7.01
N GLN A 203 7.11 -6.29 -6.85
CA GLN A 203 7.08 -4.86 -6.53
C GLN A 203 6.54 -4.73 -5.10
N ALA A 204 7.27 -4.04 -4.25
CA ALA A 204 6.92 -3.83 -2.86
C ALA A 204 6.73 -2.35 -2.54
N MET A 205 5.71 -2.03 -1.74
CA MET A 205 5.53 -0.72 -1.12
C MET A 205 6.22 -0.70 0.24
N LEU A 206 6.98 0.34 0.54
CA LEU A 206 7.71 0.48 1.80
C LEU A 206 6.89 1.24 2.85
N TYR A 207 7.00 0.79 4.10
CA TYR A 207 6.53 1.46 5.30
C TYR A 207 7.75 2.03 6.04
N GLY A 208 7.93 3.35 5.99
CA GLY A 208 9.06 4.05 6.61
C GLY A 208 9.90 4.84 5.60
N GLU A 209 10.61 5.84 6.13
CA GLU A 209 11.55 6.63 5.34
C GLU A 209 12.73 5.77 4.88
N VAL A 210 12.91 5.73 3.55
CA VAL A 210 14.09 5.15 2.92
C VAL A 210 14.79 6.26 2.16
N THR A 211 16.03 6.57 2.52
CA THR A 211 16.84 7.51 1.75
C THR A 211 17.28 6.83 0.46
N ASP A 212 17.28 7.56 -0.66
CA ASP A 212 17.59 6.98 -1.98
C ASP A 212 19.00 6.36 -2.02
N ILE A 213 19.91 6.86 -1.18
CA ILE A 213 21.26 6.33 -0.94
C ILE A 213 21.24 4.92 -0.32
N ALA A 214 20.24 4.58 0.49
CA ALA A 214 20.15 3.30 1.18
C ALA A 214 19.76 2.13 0.26
N MET A 215 19.35 2.40 -0.98
CA MET A 215 18.89 1.39 -1.94
C MET A 215 19.75 1.22 -3.19
N TYR A 216 20.78 2.06 -3.40
CA TYR A 216 21.75 1.82 -4.46
C TYR A 216 22.65 0.63 -4.07
N VAL A 217 22.19 -0.57 -4.39
CA VAL A 217 23.05 -1.76 -4.42
C VAL A 217 23.47 -1.98 -5.87
N GLN A 218 24.56 -1.32 -6.25
CA GLN A 218 25.26 -1.62 -7.49
C GLN A 218 26.20 -2.80 -7.22
N ASP A 219 25.66 -4.02 -7.17
CA ASP A 219 26.53 -5.19 -7.21
C ASP A 219 27.07 -5.33 -8.64
N VAL A 220 28.39 -5.43 -8.72
CA VAL A 220 29.13 -5.63 -9.97
C VAL A 220 28.77 -7.01 -10.51
N TYR A 221 27.70 -7.09 -11.29
CA TYR A 221 27.38 -8.26 -12.10
C TYR A 221 27.51 -7.91 -13.59
N ASP A 222 28.35 -8.70 -14.26
CA ASP A 222 28.83 -8.58 -15.64
C ASP A 222 27.65 -8.46 -16.66
N PRO A 223 27.70 -7.51 -17.62
CA PRO A 223 26.55 -6.82 -18.22
C PRO A 223 26.02 -7.52 -19.49
N GLY A 224 25.66 -8.81 -19.37
CA GLY A 224 25.38 -9.64 -20.54
C GLY A 224 24.00 -9.54 -21.19
N THR A 225 22.89 -9.44 -20.44
CA THR A 225 21.62 -9.97 -21.01
C THR A 225 20.25 -9.42 -20.58
N LEU A 226 20.05 -8.37 -19.77
CA LEU A 226 18.68 -8.14 -19.22
C LEU A 226 18.13 -6.70 -19.18
N LEU A 227 18.46 -5.87 -20.16
CA LEU A 227 17.90 -4.50 -20.26
C LEU A 227 17.16 -4.19 -21.57
N ALA A 228 16.80 -5.20 -22.37
CA ALA A 228 16.15 -4.97 -23.67
C ALA A 228 14.62 -5.05 -23.68
N ASP A 229 13.96 -5.72 -22.73
CA ASP A 229 12.52 -6.06 -22.90
C ASP A 229 11.55 -5.40 -21.90
N TRP A 230 11.95 -4.30 -21.26
CA TRP A 230 11.01 -3.46 -20.51
C TRP A 230 10.60 -2.25 -21.36
N GLN A 231 9.90 -2.52 -22.46
CA GLN A 231 9.03 -1.53 -23.10
C GLN A 231 7.67 -2.17 -23.38
N ASP A 232 6.64 -1.44 -22.95
CA ASP A 232 5.20 -1.69 -23.06
C ASP A 232 4.74 -2.73 -24.10
N SER A 233 3.97 -3.72 -23.62
CA SER A 233 2.92 -4.39 -24.38
C SER A 233 1.77 -4.80 -23.46
#